data_AF-C7ZGD9-F1
#
_entry.id   AF-C7ZGD9-F1
#
_cell.length_a   1.000
_cell.length_b   1.000
_cell.length_c   1.000
_cell.angle_alpha   90.00
_cell.angle_beta   90.00
_cell.angle_gamma   90.00
#
_symmetry.space_group_name_H-M   'P 1'
#
loop_
_entity.id
_entity.type
_entity.pdbx_description
1 polymer ?
#
loop_
_entity_poly.entity_id
_entity_poly.type
_entity_poly.pdbx_seq_one_letter_code
_entity_poly.pdbx_strand_id
1 'polypeptide(L)'
;PRAANPIGNPAFPGRTSTGGKNWIGYMVSDFNHTLTLAYGFASSGAVVDPRLVKPYPRHAYCFQHQIRHFNTSIGNRPDYAPWNADNAVAAIWFGVNDVRLSFERKNIKKLMKATVKQLFEFTHELHKLGLRQFVFLEVPRELYPIRLMDGHAKQTPSA
;
A
#
# COMPACT_ATOMS: atom_id res chain seq x y z
N PRO A 1 -18.31 -1.46 -2.89
CA PRO A 1 -18.13 -0.42 -3.93
C PRO A 1 -19.29 -0.46 -4.93
N ARG A 2 -19.66 0.66 -5.56
CA ARG A 2 -20.69 0.72 -6.62
C ARG A 2 -20.52 1.97 -7.47
N ALA A 3 -21.24 2.10 -8.59
CA ALA A 3 -21.13 3.26 -9.48
C ALA A 3 -21.26 4.62 -8.76
N ALA A 4 -22.23 4.76 -7.85
CA ALA A 4 -22.43 6.01 -7.08
C ALA A 4 -21.37 6.25 -5.97
N ASN A 5 -20.60 5.23 -5.58
CA ASN A 5 -19.46 5.38 -4.67
C ASN A 5 -18.39 4.34 -5.06
N PRO A 6 -17.49 4.66 -6.01
CA PRO A 6 -16.55 3.70 -6.60
C PRO A 6 -15.55 3.09 -5.62
N ILE A 7 -15.34 3.72 -4.45
CA ILE A 7 -14.50 3.17 -3.37
C ILE A 7 -15.31 2.44 -2.28
N GLY A 8 -16.65 2.53 -2.34
CA GLY A 8 -17.58 1.85 -1.44
C GLY A 8 -17.72 2.44 -0.04
N ASN A 9 -16.63 2.57 0.70
CA ASN A 9 -16.63 3.08 2.08
C ASN A 9 -15.27 3.74 2.41
N PRO A 10 -15.22 4.98 2.93
CA PRO A 10 -16.33 5.89 3.22
C PRO A 10 -16.89 6.56 1.96
N ALA A 11 -17.69 7.62 2.12
CA ALA A 11 -18.13 8.43 0.98
C ALA A 11 -16.91 8.94 0.21
N PHE A 12 -16.99 8.90 -1.13
CA PHE A 12 -15.96 9.40 -2.02
C PHE A 12 -15.68 10.90 -1.75
N PRO A 13 -14.41 11.37 -1.70
CA PRO A 13 -13.17 10.73 -2.13
C PRO A 13 -12.47 9.84 -1.08
N GLY A 14 -13.12 9.58 0.05
CA GLY A 14 -12.55 8.82 1.15
C GLY A 14 -11.76 9.67 2.14
N ARG A 15 -11.08 9.02 3.09
CA ARG A 15 -10.11 9.66 3.99
C ARG A 15 -8.72 9.51 3.38
N THR A 16 -8.14 10.61 2.92
CA THR A 16 -6.83 10.62 2.25
C THR A 16 -5.86 11.57 2.95
N SER A 17 -4.57 11.40 2.68
CA SER A 17 -3.53 12.32 3.12
C SER A 17 -3.23 13.42 2.09
N THR A 18 -4.03 13.54 1.03
CA THR A 18 -3.79 14.48 -0.09
C THR A 18 -4.70 15.72 -0.04
N GLY A 19 -5.58 15.83 0.97
CA GLY A 19 -6.58 16.90 1.06
C GLY A 19 -7.75 16.77 0.08
N GLY A 20 -7.83 15.67 -0.67
CA GLY A 20 -8.85 15.42 -1.69
C GLY A 20 -8.74 14.00 -2.26
N LYS A 21 -8.96 13.83 -3.58
CA LYS A 21 -8.72 12.55 -4.25
C LYS A 21 -7.24 12.16 -4.11
N ASN A 22 -6.97 10.89 -3.81
CA ASN A 22 -5.64 10.31 -4.00
C ASN A 22 -5.57 9.68 -5.40
N TRP A 23 -4.45 9.05 -5.75
CA TRP A 23 -4.26 8.42 -7.07
C TRP A 23 -5.35 7.39 -7.40
N ILE A 24 -5.80 6.59 -6.43
CA ILE A 24 -6.93 5.64 -6.61
C ILE A 24 -8.20 6.39 -6.95
N GLY A 25 -8.48 7.49 -6.22
CA GLY A 25 -9.62 8.36 -6.46
C GLY A 25 -9.65 8.86 -7.91
N TYR A 26 -8.53 9.37 -8.42
CA TYR A 26 -8.44 9.79 -9.82
C TYR A 26 -8.61 8.63 -10.82
N MET A 27 -8.03 7.46 -10.54
CA MET A 27 -8.20 6.28 -11.40
C MET A 27 -9.66 5.83 -11.53
N VAL A 28 -10.45 5.89 -10.46
CA VAL A 28 -11.84 5.40 -10.47
C VAL A 28 -12.87 6.45 -10.90
N SER A 29 -12.50 7.72 -11.03
CA SER A 29 -13.45 8.77 -11.42
C SER A 29 -13.07 9.63 -12.63
N ASP A 30 -11.79 9.88 -12.90
CA ASP A 30 -11.37 10.86 -13.91
C ASP A 30 -10.58 10.20 -15.05
N PHE A 31 -9.79 9.16 -14.74
CA PHE A 31 -8.88 8.52 -15.70
C PHE A 31 -9.39 7.16 -16.21
N ASN A 32 -10.57 6.72 -15.80
CA ASN A 32 -11.19 5.51 -16.31
C ASN A 32 -12.11 5.79 -17.51
N HIS A 33 -12.08 4.89 -18.50
CA HIS A 33 -13.00 4.92 -19.65
C HIS A 33 -14.27 4.07 -19.42
N THR A 34 -14.25 3.16 -18.45
CA THR A 34 -15.36 2.29 -18.06
C THR A 34 -15.53 2.31 -16.54
N LEU A 35 -16.69 1.86 -16.04
CA LEU A 35 -16.91 1.78 -14.59
C LEU A 35 -15.81 0.96 -13.92
N THR A 36 -15.02 1.61 -13.08
CA THR A 36 -13.92 1.00 -12.33
C THR A 36 -14.23 1.13 -10.84
N LEU A 37 -14.14 0.01 -10.12
CA LEU A 37 -14.38 -0.02 -8.67
C LEU A 37 -13.07 -0.29 -7.94
N ALA A 38 -12.82 0.42 -6.85
CA ALA A 38 -11.67 0.18 -5.99
C ALA A 38 -12.09 -0.54 -4.70
N TYR A 39 -11.43 -1.66 -4.44
CA TYR A 39 -11.50 -2.39 -3.17
C TYR A 39 -10.22 -2.09 -2.40
N GLY A 40 -10.30 -1.12 -1.48
CA GLY A 40 -9.14 -0.62 -0.74
C GLY A 40 -8.80 -1.47 0.48
N PHE A 41 -7.62 -2.08 0.48
CA PHE A 41 -7.07 -2.83 1.63
C PHE A 41 -5.93 -2.07 2.34
N ALA A 42 -5.50 -0.94 1.79
CA ALA A 42 -4.35 -0.18 2.27
C ALA A 42 -4.56 0.35 3.69
N SER A 43 -3.49 0.28 4.50
CA SER A 43 -3.44 0.79 5.87
C SER A 43 -2.24 1.70 6.03
N SER A 44 -2.44 2.89 6.61
CA SER A 44 -1.34 3.82 6.88
C SER A 44 -0.35 3.21 7.87
N GLY A 45 0.94 3.48 7.66
CA GLY A 45 2.01 2.96 8.53
C GLY A 45 2.35 1.48 8.35
N ALA A 46 1.64 0.78 7.45
CA ALA A 46 1.88 -0.61 7.12
C ALA A 46 3.27 -0.83 6.50
N VAL A 47 3.91 -1.92 6.91
CA VAL A 47 5.12 -2.47 6.28
C VAL A 47 4.76 -3.76 5.52
N VAL A 48 5.72 -4.33 4.79
CA VAL A 48 5.50 -5.62 4.11
C VAL A 48 5.27 -6.75 5.11
N ASP A 49 6.21 -6.92 6.05
CA ASP A 49 6.18 -7.99 7.05
C ASP A 49 6.53 -7.46 8.46
N PRO A 50 5.60 -7.51 9.43
CA PRO A 50 5.84 -7.00 10.79
C PRO A 50 6.90 -7.82 11.58
N ARG A 51 7.33 -8.97 11.06
CA ARG A 51 8.44 -9.77 11.59
C ARG A 51 9.80 -9.22 11.18
N LEU A 52 9.89 -8.53 10.04
CA LEU A 52 11.14 -7.94 9.52
C LEU A 52 11.31 -6.48 9.99
N VAL A 53 10.26 -5.67 9.81
CA VAL A 53 10.23 -4.25 10.19
C VAL A 53 9.02 -4.06 11.10
N LYS A 54 9.17 -3.36 12.22
CA LYS A 54 8.01 -3.07 13.09
C LYS A 54 7.23 -1.90 12.48
N PRO A 55 5.91 -2.04 12.21
CA PRO A 55 5.12 -0.94 11.68
C PRO A 55 4.95 0.17 12.71
N TYR A 56 4.60 1.36 12.22
CA TYR A 56 4.18 2.48 13.06
C TYR A 56 2.90 3.10 12.49
N PRO A 57 1.75 3.03 13.20
CA PRO A 57 1.59 2.48 14.55
C PRO A 57 1.76 0.95 14.60
N ARG A 58 2.02 0.39 15.80
CA ARG A 58 2.30 -1.05 15.98
C ARG A 58 1.18 -1.99 15.49
N HIS A 59 -0.05 -1.49 15.46
CA HIS A 59 -1.24 -2.23 15.04
C HIS A 59 -1.62 -1.99 13.56
N ALA A 60 -0.74 -1.35 12.77
CA ALA A 60 -1.03 -1.13 11.36
C ALA A 60 -1.22 -2.47 10.62
N TYR A 61 -2.23 -2.51 9.75
CA TYR A 61 -2.52 -3.68 8.92
C TYR A 61 -1.46 -3.80 7.83
N CYS A 62 -0.35 -4.48 8.16
CA CYS A 62 0.76 -4.78 7.23
C CYS A 62 0.32 -5.62 6.02
N PHE A 63 1.16 -5.68 4.98
CA PHE A 63 0.79 -6.34 3.71
C PHE A 63 0.29 -7.76 3.91
N GLN A 64 0.96 -8.56 4.75
CA GLN A 64 0.50 -9.90 5.13
C GLN A 64 -0.95 -9.92 5.63
N HIS A 65 -1.34 -8.98 6.51
CA HIS A 65 -2.70 -8.89 7.02
C HIS A 65 -3.68 -8.43 5.93
N GLN A 66 -3.26 -7.55 5.03
CA GLN A 66 -4.10 -7.09 3.91
C GLN A 66 -4.40 -8.22 2.93
N ILE A 67 -3.44 -9.10 2.63
CA ILE A 67 -3.68 -10.30 1.81
C ILE A 67 -4.67 -11.24 2.48
N ARG A 68 -4.51 -11.48 3.79
CA ARG A 68 -5.47 -12.29 4.55
C ARG A 68 -6.87 -11.68 4.52
N HIS A 69 -6.97 -10.37 4.72
CA HIS A 69 -8.25 -9.65 4.70
C HIS A 69 -8.90 -9.71 3.30
N PHE A 70 -8.14 -9.55 2.22
CA PHE A 70 -8.62 -9.77 0.85
C PHE A 70 -9.20 -11.17 0.70
N ASN A 71 -8.44 -12.21 1.09
CA ASN A 71 -8.88 -13.59 0.97
C ASN A 71 -10.20 -13.85 1.72
N THR A 72 -10.31 -13.38 2.95
CA THR A 72 -11.50 -13.61 3.78
C THR A 72 -12.69 -12.71 3.43
N SER A 73 -12.52 -11.68 2.61
CA SER A 73 -13.59 -10.74 2.23
C SER A 73 -14.12 -11.03 0.82
N ILE A 74 -13.34 -10.66 -0.19
CA ILE A 74 -13.70 -10.81 -1.60
C ILE A 74 -12.94 -11.95 -2.29
N GLY A 75 -12.04 -12.65 -1.60
CA GLY A 75 -11.23 -13.74 -2.17
C GLY A 75 -12.05 -14.84 -2.85
N ASN A 76 -13.23 -15.13 -2.32
CA ASN A 76 -14.17 -16.11 -2.88
C ASN A 76 -15.07 -15.56 -4.00
N ARG A 77 -14.84 -14.32 -4.46
CA ARG A 77 -15.58 -13.66 -5.55
C ARG A 77 -17.09 -13.63 -5.33
N PRO A 78 -17.57 -13.09 -4.20
CA PRO A 78 -19.00 -13.01 -3.93
C PRO A 78 -19.71 -12.16 -4.99
N ASP A 79 -21.02 -12.29 -5.13
CA ASP A 79 -21.80 -11.61 -6.18
C ASP A 79 -21.64 -10.08 -6.21
N TYR A 80 -21.35 -9.46 -5.06
CA TYR A 80 -21.10 -8.02 -4.95
C TYR A 80 -19.68 -7.59 -5.36
N ALA A 81 -18.78 -8.55 -5.59
CA ALA A 81 -17.40 -8.36 -6.04
C ALA A 81 -16.96 -9.53 -6.95
N PRO A 82 -17.59 -9.70 -8.14
CA PRO A 82 -17.38 -10.85 -9.02
C PRO A 82 -16.13 -10.66 -9.90
N TRP A 83 -14.98 -10.50 -9.26
CA TRP A 83 -13.71 -10.30 -9.98
C TRP A 83 -13.18 -11.63 -10.55
N ASN A 84 -12.39 -11.54 -11.62
CA ASN A 84 -11.71 -12.64 -12.28
C ASN A 84 -10.34 -12.17 -12.82
N ALA A 85 -9.65 -13.04 -13.56
CA ALA A 85 -8.32 -12.75 -14.09
C ALA A 85 -8.28 -11.60 -15.12
N ASP A 86 -9.41 -11.34 -15.80
CA ASP A 86 -9.49 -10.41 -16.93
C ASP A 86 -10.06 -9.04 -16.55
N ASN A 87 -10.76 -8.95 -15.40
CA ASN A 87 -11.43 -7.73 -14.95
C ASN A 87 -10.86 -7.13 -13.64
N ALA A 88 -9.75 -7.68 -13.11
CA ALA A 88 -9.16 -7.21 -11.87
C ALA A 88 -7.64 -7.08 -11.93
N VAL A 89 -7.17 -5.91 -11.50
CA VAL A 89 -5.75 -5.57 -11.34
C VAL A 89 -5.44 -5.40 -9.86
N ALA A 90 -4.43 -6.11 -9.37
CA ALA A 90 -3.88 -5.90 -8.04
C ALA A 90 -2.79 -4.82 -8.09
N ALA A 91 -3.10 -3.63 -7.57
CA ALA A 91 -2.13 -2.54 -7.44
C ALA A 91 -1.47 -2.58 -6.05
N ILE A 92 -0.14 -2.66 -6.01
CA ILE A 92 0.65 -2.88 -4.79
C ILE A 92 1.65 -1.73 -4.66
N TRP A 93 1.53 -0.95 -3.59
CA TRP A 93 2.48 0.12 -3.25
C TRP A 93 2.98 -0.05 -1.82
N PHE A 94 4.13 -0.69 -1.67
CA PHE A 94 4.75 -1.01 -0.39
C PHE A 94 6.25 -0.73 -0.41
N GLY A 95 6.86 -0.60 0.77
CA GLY A 95 8.30 -0.40 0.94
C GLY A 95 8.69 0.97 1.48
N VAL A 96 7.85 2.01 1.34
CA VAL A 96 8.15 3.36 1.85
C VAL A 96 8.36 3.34 3.37
N ASN A 97 7.46 2.68 4.11
CA ASN A 97 7.60 2.53 5.56
C ASN A 97 8.74 1.60 5.94
N ASP A 98 8.96 0.52 5.19
CA ASP A 98 10.05 -0.43 5.42
C ASP A 98 11.41 0.26 5.36
N VAL A 99 11.63 1.12 4.36
CA VAL A 99 12.83 1.95 4.20
C VAL A 99 12.91 2.98 5.32
N ARG A 100 11.86 3.80 5.52
CA ARG A 100 11.86 4.88 6.51
C ARG A 100 12.14 4.39 7.94
N LEU A 101 11.52 3.29 8.36
CA LEU A 101 11.65 2.76 9.72
C LEU A 101 12.93 1.94 9.94
N SER A 102 13.68 1.66 8.88
CA SER A 102 14.90 0.84 8.93
C SER A 102 16.15 1.58 8.47
N PHE A 103 16.04 2.84 8.06
CA PHE A 103 17.08 3.55 7.32
C PHE A 103 18.45 3.55 8.01
N GLU A 104 18.48 3.74 9.34
CA GLU A 104 19.71 3.78 10.14
C GLU A 104 20.24 2.39 10.53
N ARG A 105 19.53 1.31 10.19
CA ARG A 105 19.97 -0.04 10.54
C ARG A 105 21.23 -0.42 9.76
N LYS A 106 22.28 -0.83 10.48
CA LYS A 106 23.55 -1.30 9.89
C LYS A 106 23.37 -2.40 8.83
N ASN A 107 22.34 -3.23 8.95
CA ASN A 107 22.03 -4.33 8.03
C ASN A 107 20.93 -4.00 6.99
N ILE A 108 20.65 -2.72 6.71
CA ILE A 108 19.55 -2.27 5.83
C ILE A 108 19.53 -2.97 4.48
N LYS A 109 20.68 -3.16 3.82
CA LYS A 109 20.73 -3.86 2.51
C LYS A 109 20.24 -5.30 2.60
N LYS A 110 20.63 -6.05 3.64
CA LYS A 110 20.19 -7.43 3.88
C LYS A 110 18.70 -7.46 4.24
N LEU A 111 18.26 -6.52 5.07
CA LEU A 111 16.87 -6.39 5.49
C LEU A 111 15.95 -6.09 4.30
N MET A 112 16.30 -5.14 3.44
CA MET A 112 15.49 -4.79 2.25
C MET A 112 15.41 -5.95 1.25
N LYS A 113 16.49 -6.73 1.06
CA LYS A 113 16.42 -7.97 0.27
C LYS A 113 15.39 -8.95 0.83
N ALA A 114 15.36 -9.14 2.15
CA ALA A 114 14.38 -10.00 2.81
C ALA A 114 12.95 -9.45 2.68
N THR A 115 12.78 -8.14 2.84
CA THR A 115 11.49 -7.44 2.66
C THR A 115 10.95 -7.63 1.24
N VAL A 116 11.77 -7.42 0.21
CA VAL A 116 11.34 -7.62 -1.19
C VAL A 116 11.01 -9.09 -1.47
N LYS A 117 11.76 -10.04 -0.91
CA LYS A 117 11.41 -11.48 -1.00
C LYS A 117 10.03 -11.74 -0.40
N GLN A 118 9.75 -11.24 0.81
CA GLN A 118 8.42 -11.38 1.43
C GLN A 118 7.31 -10.70 0.63
N LEU A 119 7.58 -9.55 -0.01
CA LEU A 119 6.62 -8.86 -0.88
C LEU A 119 6.16 -9.78 -2.01
N PHE A 120 7.09 -10.45 -2.69
CA PHE A 120 6.75 -11.37 -3.77
C PHE A 120 6.10 -12.67 -3.28
N GLU A 121 6.50 -13.20 -2.11
CA GLU A 121 5.81 -14.35 -1.51
C GLU A 121 4.34 -14.04 -1.18
N PHE A 122 4.06 -12.90 -0.56
CA PHE A 122 2.68 -12.50 -0.27
C PHE A 122 1.89 -12.17 -1.54
N THR A 123 2.54 -11.62 -2.56
CA THR A 123 1.90 -11.45 -3.88
C THR A 123 1.58 -12.79 -4.52
N HIS A 124 2.43 -13.80 -4.36
CA HIS A 124 2.17 -15.14 -4.87
C HIS A 124 0.90 -15.76 -4.27
N GLU A 125 0.54 -15.43 -3.03
CA GLU A 125 -0.74 -15.82 -2.45
C GLU A 125 -1.95 -15.18 -3.17
N LEU A 126 -1.87 -13.91 -3.58
CA LEU A 126 -2.89 -13.29 -4.44
C LEU A 126 -3.00 -14.01 -5.79
N HIS A 127 -1.86 -14.40 -6.37
CA HIS A 127 -1.84 -15.17 -7.61
C HIS A 127 -2.51 -16.54 -7.43
N LYS A 128 -2.26 -17.26 -6.32
CA LYS A 128 -2.96 -18.51 -6.01
C LYS A 128 -4.47 -18.34 -5.91
N LEU A 129 -4.95 -17.19 -5.42
CA LEU A 129 -6.38 -16.86 -5.36
C LEU A 129 -7.01 -16.56 -6.73
N GLY A 130 -6.19 -16.38 -7.78
CA GLY A 130 -6.66 -16.23 -9.16
C GLY A 130 -6.42 -14.87 -9.79
N LEU A 131 -5.82 -13.91 -9.08
CA LEU A 131 -5.39 -12.64 -9.68
C LEU A 131 -4.28 -12.90 -10.70
N ARG A 132 -4.33 -12.20 -11.85
CA ARG A 132 -3.36 -12.38 -12.95
C ARG A 132 -2.71 -11.07 -13.39
N GLN A 133 -3.35 -9.93 -13.13
CA GLN A 133 -2.81 -8.62 -13.48
C GLN A 133 -2.28 -7.92 -12.22
N PHE A 134 -1.01 -7.51 -12.25
CA PHE A 134 -0.34 -6.89 -11.11
C PHE A 134 0.37 -5.61 -11.55
N VAL A 135 0.22 -4.55 -10.75
CA VAL A 135 0.97 -3.30 -10.91
C VAL A 135 1.71 -3.02 -9.61
N PHE A 136 3.03 -2.89 -9.70
CA PHE A 136 3.87 -2.51 -8.56
C PHE A 136 4.28 -1.05 -8.70
N LEU A 137 4.00 -0.27 -7.67
CA LEU A 137 4.46 1.11 -7.59
C LEU A 137 5.79 1.13 -6.82
N GLU A 138 6.79 1.80 -7.41
CA GLU A 138 8.10 1.94 -6.80
C GLU A 138 8.05 2.80 -5.53
N VAL A 139 9.00 2.55 -4.62
CA VAL A 139 9.26 3.44 -3.49
C VAL A 139 9.80 4.77 -4.05
N PRO A 140 9.11 5.90 -3.85
CA PRO A 140 9.57 7.17 -4.39
C PRO A 140 10.94 7.57 -3.84
N ARG A 141 11.76 8.19 -4.70
CA ARG A 141 13.12 8.60 -4.35
C ARG A 141 13.15 9.95 -3.63
N GLU A 142 13.83 9.94 -2.48
CA GLU A 142 14.59 10.97 -1.72
C GLU A 142 14.17 12.45 -1.61
N LEU A 143 13.06 12.93 -2.18
CA LEU A 143 12.59 14.31 -1.97
C LEU A 143 11.44 14.40 -0.96
N TYR A 144 11.61 13.80 0.23
CA TYR A 144 10.64 13.94 1.31
C TYR A 144 11.06 15.08 2.25
N PRO A 145 10.19 16.08 2.53
CA PRO A 145 10.50 17.20 3.44
C PRO A 145 10.97 16.77 4.84
N ILE A 146 10.61 15.56 5.29
CA ILE A 146 11.08 15.00 6.56
C ILE A 146 12.61 14.92 6.63
N ARG A 147 13.29 14.70 5.49
CA ARG A 147 14.76 14.72 5.41
C ARG A 147 15.35 16.12 5.51
N LEU A 148 14.61 17.15 5.11
CA LEU A 148 15.07 18.54 5.22
C LEU A 148 14.96 19.03 6.67
N MET A 149 13.95 18.59 7.42
CA MET A 149 13.76 19.00 8.82
C MET A 149 14.75 18.33 9.78
N ASP A 150 15.17 17.09 9.54
CA ASP A 150 16.22 16.43 10.34
C ASP A 150 17.61 17.06 10.13
N GLY A 151 17.84 17.73 9.00
CA GLY A 151 19.09 18.43 8.68
C GLY A 151 19.28 19.77 9.39
N HIS A 152 18.20 20.40 9.87
CA HIS A 152 18.26 21.69 10.57
C HIS A 152 18.34 21.58 12.10
N ALA A 153 18.16 20.38 12.67
CA ALA A 153 18.23 20.16 14.11
C ALA A 153 19.66 19.88 14.65
N LYS A 154 20.70 19.91 13.81
CA LYS A 154 22.09 19.60 14.21
C LYS A 154 23.13 20.70 13.90
N GLN A 155 22.73 21.96 13.84
CA GLN A 155 23.70 23.06 13.82
C GLN A 155 23.27 24.22 14.72
N THR A 156 23.58 24.11 16.00
CA THR A 156 23.95 25.26 16.83
C THR A 156 25.22 24.88 17.58
N PRO A 157 26.40 25.37 17.19
CA PRO A 157 27.58 25.34 18.05
C PRO A 157 27.31 26.24 19.25
N SER A 158 27.71 25.78 20.43
CA SER A 158 27.78 26.58 21.65
C SER A 158 28.59 27.86 21.42
N ALA A 159 28.07 28.99 21.89
CA ALA A 159 28.87 30.11 22.35
C ALA A 159 28.83 30.12 23.88
#